data_AF-A0A3B8WQG5-F1
#
_entry.id   AF-A0A3B8WQG5-F1
#
_cell.length_a   1.000
_cell.length_b   1.000
_cell.length_c   1.000
_cell.angle_alpha   90.00
_cell.angle_beta   90.00
_cell.angle_gamma   90.00
#
_symmetry.space_group_name_H-M   'P 1'
#
loop_
_entity.id
_entity.type
_entity.pdbx_description
1 polymer ?
#
loop_
_entity_poly.entity_id
_entity_poly.type
_entity_poly.pdbx_seq_one_letter_code
_entity_poly.pdbx_strand_id
1 'polypeptide(L)'
;MHFNIESKEAKNPDDHYYFSDQIMGEVVKHCRNVGETQTLVDYILIYADKKAHRFYQRNLFADYQPFMQREQSQEINALMPMYMQL
;
A
#
# COMPACT_ATOMS: atom_id res chain seq x y z
N MET A 1 -6.40 -12.49 8.10
CA MET A 1 -6.97 -13.77 7.63
C MET A 1 -6.15 -14.21 6.44
N HIS A 2 -5.49 -15.37 6.53
CA HIS A 2 -4.78 -15.93 5.37
C HIS A 2 -5.77 -16.27 4.26
N PHE A 3 -5.36 -16.09 3.01
CA PHE A 3 -6.22 -16.29 1.85
C PHE A 3 -6.59 -17.76 1.66
N ASN A 4 -5.63 -18.66 1.88
CA ASN A 4 -5.81 -20.11 1.78
C ASN A 4 -4.89 -20.84 2.79
N ILE A 5 -4.97 -22.17 2.80
CA ILE A 5 -4.18 -23.03 3.70
C ILE A 5 -2.69 -22.94 3.37
N GLU A 6 -2.32 -22.93 2.09
CA GLU A 6 -0.93 -22.81 1.65
C GLU A 6 -0.25 -21.56 2.22
N SER A 7 -0.90 -20.40 2.10
CA SER A 7 -0.41 -19.16 2.71
C SER A 7 -0.32 -19.25 4.24
N LYS A 8 -1.22 -19.96 4.90
CA LYS A 8 -1.22 -20.11 6.36
C LYS A 8 -0.08 -20.99 6.84
N GLU A 9 0.28 -22.00 6.05
CA GLU A 9 1.30 -22.99 6.37
C GLU A 9 2.69 -22.64 5.84
N ALA A 10 2.80 -21.56 5.04
CA ALA A 10 4.07 -21.08 4.52
C ALA A 10 5.06 -20.82 5.65
N LYS A 11 6.27 -21.38 5.52
CA LYS A 11 7.33 -21.22 6.52
C LYS A 11 8.01 -19.87 6.41
N ASN A 12 8.11 -19.34 5.20
CA ASN A 12 8.60 -18.00 4.96
C ASN A 12 7.44 -17.01 5.14
N PRO A 13 7.53 -16.07 6.10
CA PRO A 13 6.48 -15.07 6.30
C PRO A 13 6.21 -14.17 5.10
N ASP A 14 7.17 -14.05 4.17
CA ASP A 14 7.00 -13.25 2.95
C ASP A 14 6.13 -13.96 1.90
N ASP A 15 5.95 -15.28 2.04
CA ASP A 15 5.03 -16.07 1.21
C ASP A 15 3.59 -16.01 1.76
N HIS A 16 3.34 -15.29 2.85
CA HIS A 16 1.99 -15.11 3.39
C HIS A 16 1.19 -14.14 2.53
N TYR A 17 0.08 -14.66 1.97
CA TYR A 17 -0.93 -13.89 1.26
C TYR A 17 -2.23 -13.81 2.06
N TYR A 18 -2.62 -12.61 2.45
CA TYR A 18 -3.82 -12.37 3.24
C TYR A 18 -4.98 -11.91 2.37
N PHE A 19 -6.22 -12.16 2.81
CA PHE A 19 -7.42 -11.65 2.13
C PHE A 19 -7.41 -10.12 1.93
N SER A 20 -6.83 -9.39 2.89
CA SER A 20 -6.62 -7.94 2.77
C SER A 20 -5.69 -7.55 1.63
N ASP A 21 -4.72 -8.41 1.28
CA ASP A 21 -3.81 -8.15 0.16
C ASP A 21 -4.55 -8.27 -1.17
N GLN A 22 -5.48 -9.22 -1.31
CA GLN A 22 -6.37 -9.30 -2.48
C GLN A 22 -7.23 -8.05 -2.62
N ILE A 23 -7.85 -7.58 -1.54
CA ILE A 23 -8.64 -6.35 -1.55
C ILE A 23 -7.78 -5.15 -1.97
N MET A 24 -6.58 -5.02 -1.40
CA MET A 24 -5.67 -3.93 -1.75
C MET A 24 -5.26 -4.00 -3.22
N GLY A 25 -4.98 -5.19 -3.74
CA GLY A 25 -4.69 -5.40 -5.16
C GLY A 25 -5.81 -4.91 -6.08
N GLU A 26 -7.08 -5.18 -5.74
CA GLU A 26 -8.23 -4.67 -6.51
C GLU A 26 -8.35 -3.13 -6.43
N VAL A 27 -8.09 -2.54 -5.26
CA VAL A 27 -8.07 -1.08 -5.10
C VAL A 27 -6.96 -0.45 -5.96
N VAL A 28 -5.73 -0.97 -5.88
CA VAL A 28 -4.60 -0.50 -6.68
C VAL A 28 -4.89 -0.63 -8.17
N LYS A 29 -5.44 -1.77 -8.60
CA LYS A 29 -5.83 -2.00 -10.00
C LYS A 29 -6.87 -0.98 -10.47
N HIS A 30 -7.86 -0.67 -9.64
CA HIS A 30 -8.84 0.36 -9.95
C HIS A 30 -8.18 1.74 -10.06
N CYS A 31 -7.31 2.11 -9.11
CA CYS A 31 -6.55 3.36 -9.16
C CYS A 31 -5.69 3.47 -10.42
N ARG A 32 -5.00 2.40 -10.83
CA ARG A 32 -4.22 2.35 -12.07
C ARG A 32 -5.11 2.60 -13.29
N ASN A 33 -6.24 1.89 -13.39
CA ASN A 33 -7.16 2.09 -14.51
C ASN A 33 -7.65 3.54 -14.61
N VAL A 34 -8.03 4.16 -13.49
CA VAL A 34 -8.41 5.58 -13.46
C VAL A 34 -7.21 6.46 -13.87
N GLY A 35 -6.03 6.15 -13.33
CA GLY A 35 -4.80 6.89 -13.59
C GLY A 35 -4.35 6.88 -15.04
N GLU A 36 -4.53 5.76 -15.74
CA GLU A 36 -4.13 5.61 -17.15
C GLU A 36 -5.20 6.11 -18.14
N THR A 37 -6.48 6.02 -17.78
CA THR A 37 -7.58 6.26 -18.73
C THR A 37 -8.29 7.59 -18.55
N GLN A 38 -8.22 8.20 -17.37
CA GLN A 38 -9.01 9.40 -17.02
C GLN A 38 -8.15 10.55 -16.51
N THR A 39 -6.97 10.28 -15.98
CA THR A 39 -6.08 11.29 -15.43
C THR A 39 -4.65 11.11 -15.96
N LEU A 40 -3.70 11.91 -15.48
CA LEU A 40 -2.27 11.79 -15.77
C LEU A 40 -1.52 11.68 -14.44
N VAL A 41 -1.91 10.70 -13.62
CA VAL A 41 -1.30 10.48 -12.30
C VAL A 41 -0.36 9.29 -12.36
N ASP A 42 0.87 9.50 -11.89
CA ASP A 42 1.93 8.49 -11.91
C ASP A 42 2.10 7.80 -10.54
N TYR A 43 1.43 8.30 -9.50
CA TYR A 43 1.65 7.85 -8.12
C TYR A 43 0.34 7.76 -7.32
N ILE A 44 0.24 6.72 -6.49
CA ILE A 44 -0.69 6.65 -5.36
C ILE A 44 0.07 7.08 -4.10
N LEU A 45 -0.52 7.98 -3.33
CA LEU A 45 0.02 8.46 -2.05
C LEU A 45 -0.94 8.02 -0.93
N ILE A 46 -0.39 7.46 0.14
CA ILE A 46 -1.17 7.06 1.31
C ILE A 46 -0.53 7.57 2.59
N TYR A 47 -1.37 7.86 3.58
CA TYR A 47 -0.94 8.16 4.95
C TYR A 47 -1.30 6.96 5.83
N ALA A 48 -0.33 6.08 6.03
CA ALA A 48 -0.50 4.81 6.72
C ALA A 48 -0.45 4.95 8.25
N ASP A 49 -1.29 4.20 8.96
CA ASP A 49 -1.05 3.94 10.38
C ASP A 49 0.28 3.19 10.54
N LYS A 50 1.12 3.61 11.47
CA LYS A 50 2.43 2.99 11.75
C LYS A 50 2.32 1.49 12.04
N LYS A 51 1.22 1.04 12.63
CA LYS A 51 0.96 -0.38 12.92
C LYS A 51 0.67 -1.19 11.66
N ALA A 52 0.18 -0.55 10.60
CA ALA A 52 -0.14 -1.16 9.32
C ALA A 52 1.01 -1.06 8.30
N HIS A 53 2.16 -0.50 8.67
CA HIS A 53 3.29 -0.24 7.76
C HIS A 53 3.70 -1.48 6.94
N ARG A 54 3.92 -2.62 7.61
CA ARG A 54 4.30 -3.87 6.94
C ARG A 54 3.25 -4.36 5.93
N PHE A 55 1.96 -4.11 6.17
CA PHE A 55 0.90 -4.46 5.23
C PHE A 55 1.04 -3.66 3.93
N TYR A 56 1.29 -2.35 4.01
CA TYR A 56 1.50 -1.52 2.83
C TYR A 56 2.79 -1.86 2.08
N GLN A 57 3.88 -2.15 2.79
CA GLN A 57 5.13 -2.61 2.16
C GLN A 57 4.93 -3.90 1.36
N ARG A 58 4.21 -4.89 1.91
CA ARG A 58 3.91 -6.14 1.19
C ARG A 58 3.00 -5.92 -0.02
N ASN A 59 2.20 -4.85 -0.01
CA ASN A 59 1.40 -4.39 -1.14
C ASN A 59 2.14 -3.34 -2.00
N LEU A 60 3.48 -3.37 -2.03
CA LEU A 60 4.36 -2.60 -2.93
C LEU A 60 4.38 -1.09 -2.72
N PHE A 61 3.90 -0.59 -1.58
CA PHE A 61 4.13 0.81 -1.19
C PHE A 61 5.53 0.98 -0.60
N ALA A 62 6.22 2.03 -1.02
CA ALA A 62 7.52 2.44 -0.54
C ALA A 62 7.42 3.60 0.45
N ASP A 63 8.38 3.68 1.37
CA ASP A 63 8.54 4.82 2.27
C ASP A 63 8.92 6.08 1.48
N TYR A 64 8.39 7.22 1.91
CA TYR A 64 8.78 8.51 1.36
C TYR A 64 10.30 8.70 1.41
N GLN A 65 10.85 9.18 0.30
CA GLN A 65 12.26 9.50 0.22
C GLN A 65 12.57 10.81 0.95
N PRO A 66 13.81 11.05 1.38
CA PRO A 66 14.18 12.26 2.15
C PRO A 66 13.84 13.60 1.46
N PHE A 67 13.74 13.61 0.13
CA PHE A 67 13.41 14.79 -0.66
C PHE A 67 11.91 14.99 -0.88
N MET A 68 11.07 14.02 -0.50
CA MET A 68 9.61 14.11 -0.67
C MET A 68 8.99 14.95 0.45
N GLN A 69 8.14 15.90 0.10
CA GLN A 69 7.43 16.72 1.08
C GLN A 69 6.11 16.07 1.46
N ARG A 70 5.94 15.81 2.76
CA ARG A 70 4.65 15.41 3.32
C ARG A 70 3.77 16.63 3.51
N GLU A 71 2.47 16.44 3.34
CA GLU A 71 1.49 17.45 3.72
C GLU A 71 1.48 17.62 5.25
N GLN A 72 1.21 18.84 5.72
CA GLN A 72 1.29 19.21 7.13
C GLN A 72 -0.10 19.52 7.72
N SER A 73 -1.08 18.67 7.46
CA SER A 73 -2.38 18.78 8.12
C SER A 73 -2.34 18.09 9.49
N GLN A 74 -3.15 18.57 10.44
CA GLN A 74 -3.14 18.06 11.81
C GLN A 74 -3.56 16.58 11.87
N GLU A 75 -4.42 16.14 10.94
CA GLU A 75 -4.97 14.79 10.85
C GLU A 75 -3.95 13.75 10.36
N ILE A 76 -2.99 14.14 9.52
CA ILE A 76 -2.02 13.22 8.92
C ILE A 76 -0.65 13.22 9.61
N ASN A 77 -0.41 14.15 10.53
CA ASN A 77 0.88 14.28 11.22
C ASN A 77 1.29 13.04 12.02
N ALA A 78 0.31 12.27 12.51
CA ALA A 78 0.54 11.02 13.23
C ALA A 78 0.79 9.82 12.30
N LEU A 79 0.45 9.96 11.02
CA LEU A 79 0.51 8.91 10.01
C LEU A 79 1.87 8.92 9.29
N MET A 80 2.24 7.77 8.75
CA MET A 80 3.46 7.60 7.97
C MET A 80 3.13 7.71 6.47
N PRO A 81 3.70 8.69 5.75
CA PRO A 81 3.47 8.82 4.32
C PRO A 81 4.20 7.71 3.55
N MET A 82 3.51 7.07 2.63
CA MET A 82 4.04 6.06 1.73
C MET A 82 3.49 6.28 0.32
N TYR A 83 4.19 5.78 -0.69
CA TYR A 83 3.79 5.95 -2.09
C TYR A 83 3.95 4.68 -2.90
N MET A 84 3.20 4.57 -3.99
CA MET A 84 3.36 3.55 -5.02
C MET A 84 3.38 4.24 -6.37
N GLN A 85 4.31 3.85 -7.23
CA GLN A 85 4.28 4.26 -8.64
C GLN A 85 3.27 3.40 -9.40
N LEU A 86 2.36 4.05 -10.14
CA LEU A 86 1.37 3.40 -10.97
C LEU A 86 1.97 2.84 -12.25
#